data_AF-A0A5N6ANY9-F1
#
_entry.id   AF-A0A5N6ANY9-F1
#
_cell.length_a   1.000
_cell.length_b   1.000
_cell.length_c   1.000
_cell.angle_alpha   90.00
_cell.angle_beta   90.00
_cell.angle_gamma   90.00
#
_symmetry.space_group_name_H-M   'P 1'
#
loop_
_entity.id
_entity.type
_entity.pdbx_description
1 polymer ?
#
loop_
_entity_poly.entity_id
_entity_poly.type
_entity_poly.pdbx_seq_one_letter_code
_entity_poly.pdbx_strand_id
1 'polypeptide(L)'
;MRWILRWSTARGRADSGRYPPVPRAGALPSFPGEFPSESAPNGRGIPPAVTGHRSPRGRPEHLGGFMSLARTTLLFPGQGGWAPGVLARLADRSAVVEEVVETVATVAGEELGVDLGALLTDRTTDLPTLLRTSPELLQVAIFAGSVAAAQALRKDGVTAALHIGHSFGEIAALTAAGACSVEDGTRIVAHRVRALAALEGADGVMLAVRTNRERAEGLLTFLGEDSVAVAGVNAERQVVISGATEPMLVTQELLRRAGVPATRLDSPHPFHSPVLADAVDGFAAALADIRWTTPDVPVHSPILGRRYAEDDDFAALLASHLVTPFDFPEALRRAREEGTELFVECGGRQVLTDLVGTVLAEESGWTAVAVDESGRRGTTLDDIVRLANGGNERLRSAVRHLLGDDATEFDRFWRSEGIATLRAIRQSYDRFTGKEVVAEVTEPAEPIVPEAPAEPVAEPAPLPALAAVPAPATPAPAAAPARQLDRATVLAELAELYGTALEYPSEVFTEDVLLEADLGVDSVKQTDLLGRVAKQYQLPPQPAEFNISDYATFGRVADMVLQAGRDASAPAAA
;
A
#
# COMPACT_ATOMS: atom_id res chain seq x y z
N MET A 1 -11.83 -16.89 22.50
CA MET A 1 -10.94 -16.37 23.57
C MET A 1 -11.70 -16.17 24.90
N ARG A 2 -11.70 -17.14 25.85
CA ARG A 2 -12.54 -17.03 27.10
C ARG A 2 -11.96 -17.56 28.44
N TRP A 3 -10.69 -17.97 28.50
CA TRP A 3 -10.12 -18.62 29.72
C TRP A 3 -9.14 -17.77 30.56
N ILE A 4 -8.74 -16.58 30.10
CA ILE A 4 -7.68 -15.77 30.73
C ILE A 4 -8.16 -14.92 31.93
N LEU A 5 -9.47 -14.65 32.05
CA LEU A 5 -10.06 -13.79 33.10
C LEU A 5 -10.22 -14.45 34.49
N ARG A 6 -9.38 -15.43 34.85
CA ARG A 6 -9.39 -16.08 36.19
C ARG A 6 -8.01 -16.21 36.87
N TRP A 7 -6.98 -15.51 36.38
CA TRP A 7 -5.60 -15.67 36.89
C TRP A 7 -4.99 -14.43 37.57
N SER A 8 -5.77 -13.37 37.82
CA SER A 8 -5.27 -12.11 38.41
C SER A 8 -5.46 -11.96 39.93
N THR A 9 -6.12 -12.90 40.60
CA THR A 9 -6.55 -12.76 42.01
C THR A 9 -5.70 -13.52 43.03
N ALA A 10 -4.54 -14.06 42.64
CA ALA A 10 -3.79 -15.01 43.48
C ALA A 10 -2.26 -14.83 43.51
N ARG A 11 -1.76 -13.65 43.89
CA ARG A 11 -0.57 -13.47 44.77
C ARG A 11 -0.28 -12.00 45.07
N GLY A 12 -0.52 -11.59 46.32
CA GLY A 12 0.17 -10.45 46.93
C GLY A 12 1.23 -10.93 47.93
N ARG A 13 2.11 -10.02 48.36
CA ARG A 13 3.21 -10.22 49.34
C ARG A 13 4.44 -10.98 48.83
N ALA A 14 5.42 -10.21 48.36
CA ALA A 14 6.86 -10.47 48.49
C ALA A 14 7.54 -9.12 48.77
N ASP A 15 8.78 -9.10 49.27
CA ASP A 15 9.35 -7.96 50.01
C ASP A 15 10.76 -7.56 49.51
N SER A 16 11.19 -6.35 49.87
CA SER A 16 12.56 -5.81 49.85
C SER A 16 13.23 -5.49 48.50
N GLY A 17 14.15 -4.52 48.52
CA GLY A 17 15.04 -4.18 47.38
C GLY A 17 15.42 -2.70 47.31
N ARG A 18 16.58 -2.30 47.86
CA ARG A 18 17.13 -0.94 47.75
C ARG A 18 18.08 -0.82 46.56
N TYR A 19 18.00 0.27 45.79
CA TYR A 19 19.04 0.68 44.84
C TYR A 19 20.03 1.68 45.48
N PRO A 20 21.36 1.54 45.25
CA PRO A 20 22.37 2.51 45.69
C PRO A 20 22.71 3.56 44.61
N PRO A 21 23.25 4.73 44.98
CA PRO A 21 23.74 5.75 44.04
C PRO A 21 25.21 5.53 43.62
N VAL A 22 25.59 6.10 42.47
CA VAL A 22 26.96 6.05 41.90
C VAL A 22 27.51 7.49 41.75
N PRO A 23 28.81 7.78 42.02
CA PRO A 23 29.26 9.13 42.39
C PRO A 23 29.91 9.97 41.27
N ARG A 24 30.20 11.25 41.58
CA ARG A 24 30.98 12.19 40.76
C ARG A 24 32.47 12.22 41.15
N ALA A 25 33.35 12.23 40.14
CA ALA A 25 34.73 12.75 40.14
C ALA A 25 35.11 13.06 38.67
N GLY A 26 36.12 13.87 38.31
CA GLY A 26 37.06 14.69 39.09
C GLY A 26 37.68 15.78 38.19
N ALA A 27 38.60 16.61 38.71
CA ALA A 27 39.12 17.80 38.01
C ALA A 27 40.33 17.52 37.08
N LEU A 28 40.57 18.43 36.13
CA LEU A 28 41.78 18.50 35.29
C LEU A 28 42.83 19.48 35.87
N PRO A 29 44.15 19.26 35.64
CA PRO A 29 45.25 20.10 36.13
C PRO A 29 45.63 21.27 35.17
N SER A 30 46.60 22.09 35.59
CA SER A 30 46.95 23.40 34.99
C SER A 30 48.45 23.55 34.62
N PHE A 31 48.83 24.74 34.10
CA PHE A 31 50.19 25.28 33.87
C PHE A 31 50.88 24.92 32.52
N PRO A 32 51.92 25.66 32.05
CA PRO A 32 51.97 27.13 31.83
C PRO A 32 52.73 27.57 30.54
N GLY A 33 52.87 28.89 30.32
CA GLY A 33 53.73 29.52 29.29
C GLY A 33 52.92 30.43 28.34
N GLU A 34 53.01 31.76 28.33
CA GLU A 34 54.12 32.73 28.11
C GLU A 34 54.12 33.34 26.69
N PHE A 35 54.50 34.62 26.60
CA PHE A 35 54.29 35.59 25.51
C PHE A 35 55.64 35.96 24.84
N PRO A 36 55.73 36.55 23.61
CA PRO A 36 55.22 37.91 23.32
C PRO A 36 54.86 38.31 21.85
N SER A 37 54.30 39.53 21.71
CA SER A 37 54.43 40.54 20.62
C SER A 37 54.40 40.11 19.13
N GLU A 38 53.73 40.78 18.18
CA GLU A 38 53.27 42.19 18.00
C GLU A 38 52.15 42.19 16.91
N SER A 39 51.35 43.21 16.57
CA SER A 39 51.32 44.66 16.89
C SER A 39 49.87 45.22 16.75
N ALA A 40 49.68 46.55 16.82
CA ALA A 40 48.46 47.25 16.37
C ALA A 40 48.78 48.62 15.75
N PRO A 41 47.98 49.10 14.77
CA PRO A 41 47.21 50.35 14.99
C PRO A 41 45.84 50.37 14.25
N ASN A 42 44.87 51.28 14.45
CA ASN A 42 44.53 52.27 15.50
C ASN A 42 43.04 52.66 15.30
N GLY A 43 42.22 52.83 16.35
CA GLY A 43 40.77 53.07 16.14
C GLY A 43 39.95 53.52 17.36
N ARG A 44 40.13 54.79 17.76
CA ARG A 44 39.43 55.55 18.85
C ARG A 44 37.90 55.27 18.92
N GLY A 45 37.24 55.20 20.09
CA GLY A 45 37.66 55.47 21.47
C GLY A 45 36.61 55.01 22.52
N ILE A 46 36.76 55.43 23.80
CA ILE A 46 36.08 54.82 24.98
C ILE A 46 35.19 55.85 25.78
N PRO A 47 34.62 55.60 27.00
CA PRO A 47 33.21 55.89 27.31
C PRO A 47 33.02 57.05 28.34
N PRO A 48 31.88 57.19 29.07
CA PRO A 48 31.55 56.39 30.29
C PRO A 48 30.02 56.04 30.36
N ALA A 49 29.35 55.60 31.46
CA ALA A 49 29.70 55.44 32.88
C ALA A 49 28.81 54.39 33.64
N VAL A 50 29.37 53.76 34.68
CA VAL A 50 28.89 53.72 36.10
C VAL A 50 27.38 54.01 36.34
N THR A 51 26.53 53.16 36.97
CA THR A 51 26.65 52.45 38.27
C THR A 51 25.57 51.35 38.44
N GLY A 52 25.70 50.45 39.43
CA GLY A 52 24.52 49.97 40.20
C GLY A 52 24.41 48.47 40.51
N HIS A 53 24.73 48.06 41.75
CA HIS A 53 24.31 46.76 42.28
C HIS A 53 22.83 46.78 42.73
N ARG A 54 22.03 45.79 42.28
CA ARG A 54 21.00 45.11 43.09
C ARG A 54 20.38 43.92 42.32
N SER A 55 20.38 42.75 42.93
CA SER A 55 19.36 41.72 42.67
C SER A 55 18.17 42.00 43.59
N PRO A 56 16.91 41.82 43.16
CA PRO A 56 16.28 40.53 43.39
C PRO A 56 15.24 40.07 42.34
N ARG A 57 15.08 38.74 42.24
CA ARG A 57 13.84 37.99 41.94
C ARG A 57 12.92 38.50 40.81
N GLY A 58 12.96 37.79 39.68
CA GLY A 58 11.75 37.17 39.14
C GLY A 58 11.16 37.76 37.84
N ARG A 59 11.30 36.99 36.76
CA ARG A 59 10.30 36.73 35.71
C ARG A 59 10.68 35.39 35.05
N PRO A 60 9.71 34.53 34.67
CA PRO A 60 9.99 33.50 33.68
C PRO A 60 10.21 34.20 32.34
N GLU A 61 11.32 33.92 31.67
CA GLU A 61 11.49 34.34 30.28
C GLU A 61 10.55 33.51 29.41
N HIS A 62 9.84 34.16 28.50
CA HIS A 62 8.96 33.46 27.58
C HIS A 62 9.83 32.65 26.61
N LEU A 63 9.86 31.32 26.77
CA LEU A 63 10.16 30.45 25.64
C LEU A 63 9.02 30.60 24.62
N GLY A 64 9.19 31.58 23.73
CA GLY A 64 8.48 31.64 22.46
C GLY A 64 8.93 30.47 21.60
N GLY A 65 8.43 29.28 21.90
CA GLY A 65 8.59 28.11 21.05
C GLY A 65 7.84 28.35 19.75
N PHE A 66 8.53 28.88 18.75
CA PHE A 66 8.04 28.91 17.38
C PHE A 66 7.70 27.47 16.98
N MET A 67 6.43 27.20 16.71
CA MET A 67 6.01 25.90 16.21
C MET A 67 6.62 25.73 14.82
N SER A 68 7.56 24.80 14.69
CA SER A 68 8.12 24.46 13.38
C SER A 68 7.03 23.79 12.56
N LEU A 69 6.56 24.46 11.52
CA LEU A 69 5.64 23.89 10.54
C LEU A 69 6.37 22.75 9.82
N ALA A 70 5.65 21.65 9.55
CA ALA A 70 6.20 20.56 8.78
C ALA A 70 6.34 21.00 7.32
N ARG A 71 7.54 20.96 6.73
CA ARG A 71 7.69 21.21 5.29
C ARG A 71 6.95 20.11 4.54
N THR A 72 5.85 20.50 3.90
CA THR A 72 4.83 19.59 3.39
C THR A 72 4.89 19.54 1.86
N THR A 73 4.87 18.33 1.30
CA THR A 73 4.80 18.08 -0.14
C THR A 73 3.48 17.38 -0.47
N LEU A 74 2.71 17.94 -1.40
CA LEU A 74 1.49 17.28 -1.90
C LEU A 74 1.85 16.35 -3.06
N LEU A 75 1.32 15.13 -3.02
CA LEU A 75 1.52 14.07 -4.01
C LEU A 75 0.21 13.82 -4.75
N PHE A 76 0.24 13.86 -6.08
CA PHE A 76 -0.94 13.73 -6.94
C PHE A 76 -0.88 12.40 -7.71
N PRO A 77 -1.74 11.41 -7.43
CA PRO A 77 -1.68 10.09 -8.05
C PRO A 77 -2.13 10.08 -9.51
N GLY A 78 -1.56 9.18 -10.30
CA GLY A 78 -2.01 8.85 -11.65
C GLY A 78 -3.27 7.96 -11.66
N GLN A 79 -3.45 7.20 -12.74
CA GLN A 79 -4.67 6.41 -13.00
C GLN A 79 -5.08 5.41 -11.89
N GLY A 80 -4.17 5.01 -11.01
CA GLY A 80 -4.47 4.16 -9.85
C GLY A 80 -5.26 4.83 -8.71
N GLY A 81 -5.42 6.17 -8.74
CA GLY A 81 -5.84 6.99 -7.60
C GLY A 81 -7.33 7.03 -7.24
N TRP A 82 -8.22 6.41 -8.03
CA TRP A 82 -9.67 6.44 -7.76
C TRP A 82 -10.10 5.48 -6.63
N ALA A 83 -11.07 5.91 -5.81
CA ALA A 83 -11.81 5.02 -4.92
C ALA A 83 -13.29 5.43 -4.81
N PRO A 84 -14.22 4.46 -4.64
CA PRO A 84 -15.65 4.72 -4.50
C PRO A 84 -15.97 5.84 -3.50
N GLY A 85 -16.77 6.83 -3.92
CA GLY A 85 -17.26 7.92 -3.09
C GLY A 85 -16.22 8.85 -2.49
N VAL A 86 -15.00 8.94 -3.05
CA VAL A 86 -14.00 9.91 -2.57
C VAL A 86 -14.53 11.35 -2.70
N LEU A 87 -15.12 11.71 -3.83
CA LEU A 87 -15.74 13.03 -4.05
C LEU A 87 -16.89 13.29 -3.06
N ALA A 88 -17.80 12.32 -2.93
CA ALA A 88 -18.92 12.38 -1.99
C ALA A 88 -18.48 12.67 -0.54
N ARG A 89 -17.43 12.01 -0.05
CA ARG A 89 -16.92 12.21 1.30
C ARG A 89 -16.10 13.49 1.46
N LEU A 90 -15.43 13.97 0.42
CA LEU A 90 -14.76 15.27 0.44
C LEU A 90 -15.79 16.42 0.48
N ALA A 91 -16.89 16.30 -0.27
CA ALA A 91 -18.01 17.24 -0.24
C ALA A 91 -18.69 17.28 1.16
N ASP A 92 -18.86 16.12 1.82
CA ASP A 92 -19.33 16.04 3.22
C ASP A 92 -18.46 16.86 4.22
N ARG A 93 -17.25 17.29 3.84
CA ARG A 93 -16.32 18.07 4.70
C ARG A 93 -16.13 19.53 4.28
N SER A 94 -16.04 19.85 2.99
CA SER A 94 -15.70 21.22 2.54
C SER A 94 -16.35 21.62 1.22
N ALA A 95 -17.16 22.69 1.26
CA ALA A 95 -17.88 23.24 0.09
C ALA A 95 -16.99 23.66 -1.12
N VAL A 96 -15.67 23.84 -0.93
CA VAL A 96 -14.74 24.08 -2.06
C VAL A 96 -14.64 22.84 -2.97
N VAL A 97 -14.95 21.65 -2.45
CA VAL A 97 -15.06 20.42 -3.25
C VAL A 97 -16.28 20.48 -4.16
N GLU A 98 -17.39 21.07 -3.71
CA GLU A 98 -18.58 21.27 -4.53
C GLU A 98 -18.29 22.28 -5.66
N GLU A 99 -17.66 23.41 -5.34
CA GLU A 99 -17.22 24.43 -6.31
C GLU A 99 -16.28 23.84 -7.38
N VAL A 100 -15.28 23.03 -6.97
CA VAL A 100 -14.37 22.35 -7.89
C VAL A 100 -15.12 21.32 -8.75
N VAL A 101 -15.95 20.47 -8.16
CA VAL A 101 -16.62 19.40 -8.92
C VAL A 101 -17.72 19.95 -9.83
N GLU A 102 -18.43 21.02 -9.47
CA GLU A 102 -19.33 21.75 -10.39
C GLU A 102 -18.55 22.27 -11.60
N THR A 103 -17.41 22.93 -11.36
CA THR A 103 -16.53 23.46 -12.42
C THR A 103 -16.02 22.36 -13.36
N VAL A 104 -15.50 21.26 -12.80
CA VAL A 104 -15.00 20.12 -13.61
C VAL A 104 -16.15 19.40 -14.31
N ALA A 105 -17.32 19.24 -13.67
CA ALA A 105 -18.48 18.57 -14.26
C ALA A 105 -19.07 19.34 -15.44
N THR A 106 -19.16 20.68 -15.35
CA THR A 106 -19.58 21.52 -16.48
C THR A 106 -18.63 21.34 -17.66
N VAL A 107 -17.33 21.54 -17.47
CA VAL A 107 -16.35 21.47 -18.57
C VAL A 107 -16.22 20.05 -19.11
N ALA A 108 -16.20 19.01 -18.28
CA ALA A 108 -16.15 17.63 -18.74
C ALA A 108 -17.45 17.17 -19.45
N GLY A 109 -18.61 17.70 -19.03
CA GLY A 109 -19.88 17.50 -19.71
C GLY A 109 -19.92 18.15 -21.09
N GLU A 110 -19.41 19.38 -21.22
CA GLU A 110 -19.29 20.09 -22.51
C GLU A 110 -18.26 19.45 -23.45
N GLU A 111 -17.09 19.05 -22.92
CA GLU A 111 -15.97 18.59 -23.74
C GLU A 111 -16.04 17.07 -24.06
N LEU A 112 -16.51 16.24 -23.13
CA LEU A 112 -16.52 14.77 -23.26
C LEU A 112 -17.92 14.13 -23.20
N GLY A 113 -18.95 14.87 -22.81
CA GLY A 113 -20.30 14.32 -22.60
C GLY A 113 -20.44 13.42 -21.37
N VAL A 114 -19.50 13.51 -20.40
CA VAL A 114 -19.50 12.67 -19.18
C VAL A 114 -20.20 13.34 -18.00
N ASP A 115 -20.91 12.57 -17.19
CA ASP A 115 -21.52 13.04 -15.94
C ASP A 115 -20.61 12.73 -14.74
N LEU A 116 -19.82 13.73 -14.33
CA LEU A 116 -19.07 13.69 -13.07
C LEU A 116 -19.97 13.93 -11.84
N GLY A 117 -21.10 14.61 -12.00
CA GLY A 117 -22.05 14.92 -10.92
C GLY A 117 -22.63 13.66 -10.27
N ALA A 118 -22.86 12.61 -11.05
CA ALA A 118 -23.22 11.28 -10.53
C ALA A 118 -22.26 10.80 -9.42
N LEU A 119 -20.94 11.03 -9.58
CA LEU A 119 -19.91 10.58 -8.65
C LEU A 119 -19.79 11.42 -7.35
N LEU A 120 -20.54 12.52 -7.22
CA LEU A 120 -20.78 13.18 -5.92
C LEU A 120 -21.71 12.39 -5.01
N THR A 121 -22.55 11.51 -5.58
CA THR A 121 -23.53 10.71 -4.81
C THR A 121 -23.16 9.23 -4.77
N ASP A 122 -22.48 8.72 -5.79
CA ASP A 122 -22.03 7.33 -5.86
C ASP A 122 -20.91 7.03 -4.85
N ARG A 123 -21.19 6.10 -3.92
CA ARG A 123 -20.23 5.58 -2.94
C ARG A 123 -19.80 4.13 -3.22
N THR A 124 -20.09 3.62 -4.42
CA THR A 124 -20.00 2.21 -4.80
C THR A 124 -19.14 1.91 -6.03
N THR A 125 -19.16 2.70 -7.12
CA THR A 125 -18.42 2.31 -8.34
C THR A 125 -16.90 2.39 -8.15
N ASP A 126 -16.24 1.25 -8.39
CA ASP A 126 -14.81 1.05 -8.20
C ASP A 126 -13.97 1.36 -9.44
N LEU A 127 -12.65 1.39 -9.24
CA LEU A 127 -11.69 1.69 -10.31
C LEU A 127 -11.77 0.68 -11.46
N PRO A 128 -11.78 -0.65 -11.24
CA PRO A 128 -11.95 -1.63 -12.32
C PRO A 128 -13.26 -1.45 -13.11
N THR A 129 -14.34 -1.00 -12.47
CA THR A 129 -15.60 -0.75 -13.17
C THR A 129 -15.56 0.55 -13.97
N LEU A 130 -15.17 1.69 -13.38
CA LEU A 130 -15.04 2.94 -14.14
C LEU A 130 -14.07 2.78 -15.33
N LEU A 131 -12.92 2.12 -15.13
CA LEU A 131 -11.96 1.86 -16.21
C LEU A 131 -12.58 1.09 -17.39
N ARG A 132 -13.47 0.14 -17.10
CA ARG A 132 -14.11 -0.73 -18.09
C ARG A 132 -15.34 -0.09 -18.74
N THR A 133 -16.05 0.81 -18.05
CA THR A 133 -17.32 1.39 -18.52
C THR A 133 -17.22 2.83 -19.00
N SER A 134 -16.24 3.60 -18.52
CA SER A 134 -15.97 5.00 -18.91
C SER A 134 -14.55 5.43 -18.45
N PRO A 135 -13.48 4.98 -19.14
CA PRO A 135 -12.10 5.34 -18.81
C PRO A 135 -11.80 6.84 -18.94
N GLU A 136 -12.61 7.57 -19.72
CA GLU A 136 -12.65 9.02 -19.79
C GLU A 136 -13.16 9.66 -18.48
N LEU A 137 -14.29 9.20 -17.94
CA LEU A 137 -14.80 9.66 -16.64
C LEU A 137 -13.84 9.31 -15.50
N LEU A 138 -13.16 8.15 -15.57
CA LEU A 138 -12.14 7.78 -14.57
C LEU A 138 -11.01 8.82 -14.50
N GLN A 139 -10.49 9.30 -15.64
CA GLN A 139 -9.45 10.33 -15.66
C GLN A 139 -9.94 11.66 -15.09
N VAL A 140 -11.14 12.09 -15.49
CA VAL A 140 -11.80 13.30 -14.98
C VAL A 140 -12.02 13.21 -13.46
N ALA A 141 -12.48 12.06 -12.96
CA ALA A 141 -12.79 11.85 -11.55
C ALA A 141 -11.54 11.80 -10.65
N ILE A 142 -10.43 11.23 -11.15
CA ILE A 142 -9.13 11.26 -10.47
C ILE A 142 -8.58 12.69 -10.39
N PHE A 143 -8.63 13.43 -11.52
CA PHE A 143 -8.23 14.83 -11.57
C PHE A 143 -9.04 15.69 -10.60
N ALA A 144 -10.38 15.59 -10.66
CA ALA A 144 -11.30 16.31 -9.78
C ALA A 144 -11.02 16.02 -8.30
N GLY A 145 -10.89 14.75 -7.92
CA GLY A 145 -10.62 14.36 -6.53
C GLY A 145 -9.28 14.88 -6.01
N SER A 146 -8.25 14.87 -6.86
CA SER A 146 -6.91 15.33 -6.50
C SER A 146 -6.84 16.85 -6.35
N VAL A 147 -7.44 17.61 -7.27
CA VAL A 147 -7.52 19.07 -7.20
C VAL A 147 -8.41 19.51 -6.03
N ALA A 148 -9.58 18.90 -5.84
CA ALA A 148 -10.48 19.22 -4.74
C ALA A 148 -9.86 18.95 -3.36
N ALA A 149 -9.16 17.83 -3.19
CA ALA A 149 -8.43 17.52 -1.96
C ALA A 149 -7.33 18.56 -1.67
N ALA A 150 -6.52 18.92 -2.68
CA ALA A 150 -5.46 19.93 -2.53
C ALA A 150 -6.03 21.33 -2.21
N GLN A 151 -7.15 21.74 -2.84
CA GLN A 151 -7.80 23.02 -2.54
C GLN A 151 -8.46 23.03 -1.16
N ALA A 152 -9.06 21.92 -0.70
CA ALA A 152 -9.57 21.81 0.66
C ALA A 152 -8.43 21.96 1.70
N LEU A 153 -7.30 21.26 1.51
CA LEU A 153 -6.12 21.41 2.35
C LEU A 153 -5.58 22.86 2.37
N ARG A 154 -5.50 23.52 1.20
CA ARG A 154 -5.07 24.92 1.07
C ARG A 154 -6.01 25.89 1.80
N LYS A 155 -7.33 25.67 1.70
CA LYS A 155 -8.38 26.43 2.39
C LYS A 155 -8.28 26.30 3.91
N ASP A 156 -8.03 25.08 4.39
CA ASP A 156 -7.96 24.75 5.81
C ASP A 156 -6.56 25.04 6.42
N GLY A 157 -5.69 25.72 5.66
CA GLY A 157 -4.45 26.33 6.14
C GLY A 157 -3.17 25.49 5.95
N VAL A 158 -3.21 24.40 5.18
CA VAL A 158 -2.00 23.65 4.82
C VAL A 158 -1.22 24.42 3.75
N THR A 159 0.03 24.76 4.06
CA THR A 159 0.96 25.39 3.13
C THR A 159 1.93 24.35 2.54
N ALA A 160 1.69 23.97 1.29
CA ALA A 160 2.59 23.12 0.54
C ALA A 160 3.87 23.89 0.15
N ALA A 161 5.03 23.25 0.29
CA ALA A 161 6.33 23.79 -0.13
C ALA A 161 6.77 23.26 -1.50
N LEU A 162 6.15 22.16 -1.96
CA LEU A 162 6.42 21.48 -3.22
C LEU A 162 5.18 20.64 -3.60
N HIS A 163 4.88 20.51 -4.89
CA HIS A 163 3.96 19.49 -5.43
C HIS A 163 4.74 18.48 -6.28
N ILE A 164 4.33 17.21 -6.27
CA ILE A 164 4.82 16.17 -7.18
C ILE A 164 3.63 15.41 -7.75
N GLY A 165 3.49 15.38 -9.07
CA GLY A 165 2.52 14.52 -9.74
C GLY A 165 3.15 13.21 -10.19
N HIS A 166 2.41 12.11 -10.08
CA HIS A 166 2.82 10.81 -10.60
C HIS A 166 2.12 10.56 -11.94
N SER A 167 2.88 10.53 -13.04
CA SER A 167 2.34 10.31 -14.39
C SER A 167 1.22 11.31 -14.70
N PHE A 168 0.01 10.83 -15.00
CA PHE A 168 -1.21 11.63 -15.17
C PHE A 168 -1.46 12.67 -14.06
N GLY A 169 -1.03 12.39 -12.83
CA GLY A 169 -1.17 13.29 -11.69
C GLY A 169 -0.44 14.63 -11.83
N GLU A 170 0.51 14.78 -12.77
CA GLU A 170 1.17 16.08 -13.01
C GLU A 170 0.21 17.17 -13.50
N ILE A 171 -0.85 16.81 -14.23
CA ILE A 171 -1.89 17.77 -14.65
C ILE A 171 -2.63 18.33 -13.43
N ALA A 172 -2.95 17.47 -12.46
CA ALA A 172 -3.57 17.88 -11.19
C ALA A 172 -2.60 18.67 -10.30
N ALA A 173 -1.31 18.28 -10.26
CA ALA A 173 -0.27 18.97 -9.47
C ALA A 173 -0.04 20.41 -9.96
N LEU A 174 0.02 20.61 -11.29
CA LEU A 174 0.11 21.91 -11.95
C LEU A 174 -1.15 22.75 -11.71
N THR A 175 -2.33 22.18 -11.88
CA THR A 175 -3.61 22.89 -11.65
C THR A 175 -3.73 23.33 -10.18
N ALA A 176 -3.45 22.44 -9.23
CA ALA A 176 -3.49 22.76 -7.79
C ALA A 176 -2.40 23.76 -7.37
N ALA A 177 -1.30 23.85 -8.13
CA ALA A 177 -0.27 24.87 -7.95
C ALA A 177 -0.61 26.22 -8.63
N GLY A 178 -1.74 26.36 -9.33
CA GLY A 178 -2.10 27.58 -10.05
C GLY A 178 -1.33 27.81 -11.35
N ALA A 179 -0.80 26.74 -11.97
CA ALA A 179 -0.17 26.83 -13.29
C ALA A 179 -1.20 27.09 -14.41
N CYS A 180 -2.46 26.72 -14.18
CA CYS A 180 -3.64 27.00 -14.99
C CYS A 180 -4.87 26.96 -14.06
N SER A 181 -6.06 27.35 -14.55
CA SER A 181 -7.30 27.31 -13.76
C SER A 181 -7.93 25.90 -13.73
N VAL A 182 -8.97 25.67 -12.91
CA VAL A 182 -9.64 24.35 -12.82
C VAL A 182 -10.34 23.99 -14.13
N GLU A 183 -10.92 24.98 -14.80
CA GLU A 183 -11.53 24.86 -16.13
C GLU A 183 -10.49 24.43 -17.16
N ASP A 184 -9.35 25.13 -17.23
CA ASP A 184 -8.31 24.88 -18.22
C ASP A 184 -7.54 23.57 -17.90
N GLY A 185 -7.36 23.22 -16.62
CA GLY A 185 -6.95 21.89 -16.16
C GLY A 185 -7.88 20.77 -16.61
N THR A 186 -9.20 21.01 -16.55
CA THR A 186 -10.20 20.04 -17.06
C THR A 186 -10.13 19.91 -18.58
N ARG A 187 -9.94 21.02 -19.30
CA ARG A 187 -9.69 21.00 -20.75
C ARG A 187 -8.46 20.16 -21.10
N ILE A 188 -7.34 20.32 -20.38
CA ILE A 188 -6.15 19.50 -20.59
C ILE A 188 -6.47 18.00 -20.48
N VAL A 189 -7.24 17.58 -19.46
CA VAL A 189 -7.69 16.18 -19.34
C VAL A 189 -8.60 15.77 -20.50
N ALA A 190 -9.51 16.62 -20.95
CA ALA A 190 -10.40 16.33 -22.06
C ALA A 190 -9.67 16.24 -23.41
N HIS A 191 -8.73 17.14 -23.70
CA HIS A 191 -7.88 17.07 -24.90
C HIS A 191 -6.99 15.82 -24.86
N ARG A 192 -6.45 15.44 -23.69
CA ARG A 192 -5.71 14.18 -23.50
C ARG A 192 -6.56 12.96 -23.85
N VAL A 193 -7.78 12.89 -23.30
CA VAL A 193 -8.74 11.80 -23.58
C VAL A 193 -9.04 11.71 -25.07
N ARG A 194 -9.37 12.83 -25.72
CA ARG A 194 -9.67 12.88 -27.17
C ARG A 194 -8.47 12.46 -28.03
N ALA A 195 -7.26 12.94 -27.71
CA ALA A 195 -6.05 12.60 -28.46
C ALA A 195 -5.73 11.09 -28.39
N LEU A 196 -5.91 10.47 -27.22
CA LEU A 196 -5.74 9.03 -27.03
C LEU A 196 -6.85 8.21 -27.72
N ALA A 197 -8.10 8.68 -27.66
CA ALA A 197 -9.23 8.04 -28.32
C ALA A 197 -9.23 8.17 -29.87
N ALA A 198 -8.40 9.07 -30.41
CA ALA A 198 -8.19 9.24 -31.85
C ALA A 198 -7.08 8.32 -32.42
N LEU A 199 -6.36 7.55 -31.59
CA LEU A 199 -5.32 6.63 -32.04
C LEU A 199 -5.93 5.32 -32.56
N GLU A 200 -5.74 5.03 -33.84
CA GLU A 200 -6.00 3.71 -34.40
C GLU A 200 -4.85 2.75 -34.05
N GLY A 201 -5.16 1.56 -33.50
CA GLY A 201 -4.18 0.49 -33.28
C GLY A 201 -3.23 0.65 -32.08
N ALA A 202 -3.41 1.65 -31.22
CA ALA A 202 -2.58 1.88 -30.02
C ALA A 202 -2.85 0.89 -28.85
N ASP A 203 -3.24 -0.35 -29.16
CA ASP A 203 -3.51 -1.41 -28.20
C ASP A 203 -2.22 -1.95 -27.57
N GLY A 204 -2.08 -1.77 -26.26
CA GLY A 204 -0.86 -2.14 -25.54
C GLY A 204 -1.09 -2.68 -24.14
N VAL A 205 0.02 -3.00 -23.49
CA VAL A 205 0.06 -3.60 -22.16
C VAL A 205 1.08 -2.86 -21.32
N MET A 206 0.75 -2.62 -20.05
CA MET A 206 1.68 -2.15 -19.02
C MET A 206 1.89 -3.27 -17.99
N LEU A 207 3.15 -3.53 -17.61
CA LEU A 207 3.51 -4.51 -16.58
C LEU A 207 4.34 -3.83 -15.48
N ALA A 208 3.93 -3.98 -14.22
CA ALA A 208 4.78 -3.68 -13.07
C ALA A 208 5.66 -4.90 -12.76
N VAL A 209 6.98 -4.73 -12.88
CA VAL A 209 8.00 -5.79 -12.80
C VAL A 209 8.85 -5.60 -11.56
N ARG A 210 9.05 -6.67 -10.78
CA ARG A 210 9.84 -6.66 -9.55
C ARG A 210 11.35 -6.74 -9.83
N THR A 211 11.89 -5.73 -10.51
CA THR A 211 13.30 -5.61 -10.89
C THR A 211 13.75 -4.14 -10.87
N ASN A 212 15.04 -3.85 -11.09
CA ASN A 212 15.57 -2.47 -11.14
C ASN A 212 15.68 -1.95 -12.59
N ARG A 213 15.87 -0.63 -12.77
CA ARG A 213 15.90 0.02 -14.10
C ARG A 213 16.87 -0.67 -15.07
N GLU A 214 18.14 -0.80 -14.67
CA GLU A 214 19.22 -1.41 -15.48
C GLU A 214 18.84 -2.80 -16.04
N ARG A 215 18.21 -3.65 -15.22
CA ARG A 215 17.80 -5.01 -15.66
C ARG A 215 16.58 -4.99 -16.57
N ALA A 216 15.68 -4.01 -16.43
CA ALA A 216 14.57 -3.83 -17.35
C ALA A 216 15.06 -3.31 -18.71
N GLU A 217 15.90 -2.27 -18.71
CA GLU A 217 16.53 -1.72 -19.91
C GLU A 217 17.37 -2.77 -20.64
N GLY A 218 18.15 -3.58 -19.91
CA GLY A 218 18.89 -4.69 -20.49
C GLY A 218 18.02 -5.79 -21.11
N LEU A 219 16.83 -6.06 -20.55
CA LEU A 219 15.87 -7.00 -21.13
C LEU A 219 15.24 -6.45 -22.41
N LEU A 220 14.84 -5.18 -22.43
CA LEU A 220 14.27 -4.55 -23.64
C LEU A 220 15.31 -4.39 -24.75
N THR A 221 16.55 -4.03 -24.38
CA THR A 221 17.70 -3.99 -25.32
C THR A 221 18.02 -5.38 -25.90
N PHE A 222 17.85 -6.45 -25.12
CA PHE A 222 18.01 -7.83 -25.59
C PHE A 222 16.87 -8.28 -26.53
N LEU A 223 15.66 -7.77 -26.32
CA LEU A 223 14.51 -8.03 -27.20
C LEU A 223 14.64 -7.29 -28.54
N GLY A 224 15.14 -6.05 -28.53
CA GLY A 224 15.26 -5.23 -29.75
C GLY A 224 13.92 -4.72 -30.29
N GLU A 225 12.92 -4.60 -29.42
CA GLU A 225 11.54 -4.21 -29.76
C GLU A 225 11.32 -2.71 -29.54
N ASP A 226 11.46 -1.91 -30.61
CA ASP A 226 11.29 -0.44 -30.57
C ASP A 226 9.91 0.03 -30.07
N SER A 227 8.93 -0.88 -30.03
CA SER A 227 7.57 -0.62 -29.54
C SER A 227 7.38 -0.80 -28.03
N VAL A 228 8.44 -1.15 -27.28
CA VAL A 228 8.42 -1.37 -25.82
C VAL A 228 9.47 -0.52 -25.11
N ALA A 229 9.05 0.17 -24.06
CA ALA A 229 9.92 0.98 -23.21
C ALA A 229 9.78 0.65 -21.72
N VAL A 230 10.76 1.08 -20.93
CA VAL A 230 10.54 1.35 -19.51
C VAL A 230 9.62 2.57 -19.43
N ALA A 231 8.44 2.41 -18.84
CA ALA A 231 7.48 3.49 -18.61
C ALA A 231 7.84 4.35 -17.39
N GLY A 232 8.56 3.76 -16.42
CA GLY A 232 9.09 4.51 -15.29
C GLY A 232 9.48 3.64 -14.11
N VAL A 233 10.02 4.29 -13.09
CA VAL A 233 10.46 3.65 -11.85
C VAL A 233 9.59 4.15 -10.70
N ASN A 234 8.93 3.22 -10.00
CA ASN A 234 8.16 3.49 -8.80
C ASN A 234 9.01 3.31 -7.53
N ALA A 235 9.88 2.29 -7.52
CA ALA A 235 10.86 2.03 -6.48
C ALA A 235 12.08 1.29 -7.05
N GLU A 236 13.17 1.21 -6.30
CA GLU A 236 14.45 0.56 -6.69
C GLU A 236 14.28 -0.88 -7.23
N ARG A 237 13.22 -1.58 -6.81
CA ARG A 237 12.86 -2.94 -7.26
C ARG A 237 11.44 -3.03 -7.83
N GLN A 238 10.92 -1.93 -8.35
CA GLN A 238 9.58 -1.84 -8.96
C GLN A 238 9.62 -0.88 -10.17
N VAL A 239 9.87 -1.46 -11.34
CA VAL A 239 9.86 -0.78 -12.64
C VAL A 239 8.54 -1.06 -13.34
N VAL A 240 8.01 -0.11 -14.10
CA VAL A 240 6.92 -0.33 -15.05
C VAL A 240 7.52 -0.39 -16.46
N ILE A 241 7.16 -1.40 -17.23
CA ILE A 241 7.41 -1.47 -18.67
C ILE A 241 6.07 -1.39 -19.44
N SER A 242 6.11 -0.87 -20.65
CA SER A 242 4.92 -0.49 -21.42
C SER A 242 5.20 -0.56 -22.91
N GLY A 243 4.24 -1.01 -23.71
CA GLY A 243 4.40 -1.10 -25.16
C GLY A 243 3.30 -1.85 -25.88
N ALA A 244 3.53 -2.15 -27.15
CA ALA A 244 2.59 -2.83 -28.02
C ALA A 244 2.27 -4.26 -27.51
N THR A 245 1.04 -4.71 -27.73
CA THR A 245 0.49 -5.91 -27.08
C THR A 245 1.31 -7.18 -27.34
N GLU A 246 1.72 -7.46 -28.58
CA GLU A 246 2.42 -8.72 -28.93
C GLU A 246 3.85 -8.80 -28.31
N PRO A 247 4.74 -7.81 -28.51
CA PRO A 247 6.04 -7.75 -27.81
C PRO A 247 5.91 -7.78 -26.28
N MET A 248 4.88 -7.16 -25.70
CA MET A 248 4.65 -7.20 -24.26
C MET A 248 4.22 -8.58 -23.74
N LEU A 249 3.45 -9.36 -24.51
CA LEU A 249 3.12 -10.75 -24.17
C LEU A 249 4.37 -11.66 -24.21
N VAL A 250 5.25 -11.47 -25.20
CA VAL A 250 6.56 -12.15 -25.25
C VAL A 250 7.40 -11.78 -24.02
N THR A 251 7.45 -10.49 -23.67
CA THR A 251 8.17 -9.99 -22.49
C THR A 251 7.62 -10.57 -21.19
N GLN A 252 6.29 -10.69 -21.06
CA GLN A 252 5.65 -11.29 -19.89
C GLN A 252 6.00 -12.77 -19.71
N GLU A 253 6.01 -13.56 -20.79
CA GLU A 253 6.39 -14.98 -20.77
C GLU A 253 7.89 -15.17 -20.46
N LEU A 254 8.77 -14.29 -20.95
CA LEU A 254 10.18 -14.30 -20.60
C LEU A 254 10.41 -13.99 -19.11
N LEU A 255 9.75 -12.97 -18.57
CA LEU A 255 9.80 -12.63 -17.14
C LEU A 255 9.31 -13.78 -16.28
N ARG A 256 8.21 -14.43 -16.66
CA ARG A 256 7.67 -15.63 -15.99
C ARG A 256 8.67 -16.79 -16.01
N ARG A 257 9.28 -17.09 -17.17
CA ARG A 257 10.33 -18.14 -17.29
C ARG A 257 11.60 -17.82 -16.51
N ALA A 258 11.95 -16.55 -16.37
CA ALA A 258 13.08 -16.08 -15.56
C ALA A 258 12.78 -16.04 -14.05
N GLY A 259 11.56 -16.36 -13.61
CA GLY A 259 11.14 -16.27 -12.21
C GLY A 259 11.07 -14.84 -11.68
N VAL A 260 10.94 -13.83 -12.56
CA VAL A 260 10.82 -12.42 -12.19
C VAL A 260 9.33 -12.06 -12.11
N PRO A 261 8.78 -11.74 -10.93
CA PRO A 261 7.37 -11.41 -10.81
C PRO A 261 7.00 -10.16 -11.62
N ALA A 262 5.96 -10.27 -12.44
CA ALA A 262 5.41 -9.19 -13.24
C ALA A 262 3.88 -9.22 -13.19
N THR A 263 3.27 -8.09 -12.87
CA THR A 263 1.81 -7.93 -12.75
C THR A 263 1.32 -7.00 -13.86
N ARG A 264 0.33 -7.44 -14.64
CA ARG A 264 -0.33 -6.57 -15.62
C ARG A 264 -1.10 -5.46 -14.90
N LEU A 265 -0.95 -4.23 -15.37
CA LEU A 265 -1.66 -3.07 -14.84
C LEU A 265 -2.97 -2.85 -15.62
N ASP A 266 -4.02 -2.57 -14.86
CA ASP A 266 -5.31 -2.15 -15.38
C ASP A 266 -5.21 -0.69 -15.87
N SER A 267 -4.93 -0.52 -17.17
CA SER A 267 -4.78 0.78 -17.83
C SER A 267 -5.30 0.70 -19.27
N PRO A 268 -5.95 1.77 -19.80
CA PRO A 268 -6.59 1.72 -21.12
C PRO A 268 -5.62 1.90 -22.30
N HIS A 269 -4.38 2.37 -22.06
CA HIS A 269 -3.37 2.59 -23.10
C HIS A 269 -1.95 2.31 -22.56
N PRO A 270 -0.97 1.96 -23.40
CA PRO A 270 0.42 1.77 -22.99
C PRO A 270 1.13 3.12 -22.75
N PHE A 271 0.84 3.77 -21.63
CA PHE A 271 1.45 5.06 -21.28
C PHE A 271 2.97 4.97 -21.10
N HIS A 272 3.65 6.09 -21.38
CA HIS A 272 5.11 6.21 -21.35
C HIS A 272 5.78 5.17 -22.27
N SER A 273 5.24 4.99 -23.48
CA SER A 273 5.81 4.12 -24.52
C SER A 273 5.71 4.73 -25.91
N PRO A 274 6.57 4.34 -26.87
CA PRO A 274 6.53 4.84 -28.25
C PRO A 274 5.21 4.64 -28.99
N VAL A 275 4.34 3.72 -28.54
CA VAL A 275 3.01 3.46 -29.13
C VAL A 275 2.11 4.71 -29.11
N LEU A 276 2.35 5.66 -28.20
CA LEU A 276 1.55 6.88 -28.08
C LEU A 276 2.18 8.11 -28.78
N ALA A 277 3.24 7.93 -29.58
CA ALA A 277 3.96 9.03 -30.24
C ALA A 277 3.05 9.89 -31.13
N ASP A 278 2.18 9.27 -31.92
CA ASP A 278 1.29 9.98 -32.87
C ASP A 278 0.25 10.87 -32.17
N ALA A 279 0.00 10.66 -30.87
CA ALA A 279 -0.87 11.54 -30.07
C ALA A 279 -0.15 12.77 -29.51
N VAL A 280 1.19 12.82 -29.50
CA VAL A 280 1.97 13.91 -28.87
C VAL A 280 1.70 15.25 -29.55
N ASP A 281 1.96 15.36 -30.86
CA ASP A 281 1.78 16.62 -31.60
C ASP A 281 0.31 17.07 -31.60
N GLY A 282 -0.63 16.13 -31.76
CA GLY A 282 -2.07 16.41 -31.74
C GLY A 282 -2.56 16.88 -30.36
N PHE A 283 -2.05 16.31 -29.28
CA PHE A 283 -2.36 16.74 -27.92
C PHE A 283 -1.73 18.10 -27.61
N ALA A 284 -0.44 18.31 -27.94
CA ALA A 284 0.24 19.59 -27.75
C ALA A 284 -0.49 20.74 -28.48
N ALA A 285 -0.85 20.54 -29.75
CA ALA A 285 -1.59 21.52 -30.53
C ALA A 285 -2.99 21.83 -29.95
N ALA A 286 -3.65 20.83 -29.34
CA ALA A 286 -4.93 21.02 -28.67
C ALA A 286 -4.85 21.82 -27.35
N LEU A 287 -3.64 22.06 -26.81
CA LEU A 287 -3.43 22.89 -25.62
C LEU A 287 -3.05 24.35 -25.94
N ALA A 288 -3.07 24.76 -27.21
CA ALA A 288 -2.62 26.09 -27.64
C ALA A 288 -3.41 27.27 -27.04
N ASP A 289 -4.70 27.07 -26.72
CA ASP A 289 -5.56 28.09 -26.11
C ASP A 289 -5.53 28.07 -24.55
N ILE A 290 -4.76 27.16 -23.94
CA ILE A 290 -4.61 27.08 -22.47
C ILE A 290 -3.80 28.27 -21.96
N ARG A 291 -4.31 28.94 -20.92
CA ARG A 291 -3.65 30.07 -20.29
C ARG A 291 -2.77 29.60 -19.13
N TRP A 292 -1.48 29.54 -19.40
CA TRP A 292 -0.46 29.21 -18.41
C TRP A 292 -0.07 30.40 -17.55
N THR A 293 0.21 30.14 -16.28
CA THR A 293 0.68 31.10 -15.26
C THR A 293 1.81 30.49 -14.43
N THR A 294 2.67 31.33 -13.86
CA THR A 294 3.74 30.89 -12.96
C THR A 294 3.13 30.21 -11.71
N PRO A 295 3.52 28.96 -11.36
CA PRO A 295 2.91 28.26 -10.23
C PRO A 295 3.14 28.95 -8.87
N ASP A 296 2.09 29.09 -8.05
CA ASP A 296 2.15 29.53 -6.65
C ASP A 296 3.08 28.65 -5.80
N VAL A 297 3.07 27.34 -6.09
CA VAL A 297 3.82 26.30 -5.40
C VAL A 297 4.73 25.61 -6.42
N PRO A 298 6.04 25.45 -6.17
CA PRO A 298 6.92 24.75 -7.09
C PRO A 298 6.44 23.31 -7.35
N VAL A 299 6.35 22.93 -8.62
CA VAL A 299 6.00 21.56 -9.04
C VAL A 299 7.25 20.87 -9.53
N HIS A 300 7.63 19.73 -8.94
CA HIS A 300 8.70 18.86 -9.42
C HIS A 300 8.09 17.70 -10.22
N SER A 301 8.56 17.54 -11.46
CA SER A 301 8.15 16.49 -12.38
C SER A 301 9.07 15.28 -12.26
N PRO A 302 8.55 14.09 -11.88
CA PRO A 302 9.27 12.83 -12.01
C PRO A 302 9.63 12.47 -13.46
N ILE A 303 8.94 13.03 -14.46
CA ILE A 303 9.21 12.79 -15.89
C ILE A 303 10.39 13.64 -16.36
N LEU A 304 10.44 14.92 -15.98
CA LEU A 304 11.53 15.83 -16.36
C LEU A 304 12.76 15.74 -15.45
N GLY A 305 12.64 15.09 -14.28
CA GLY A 305 13.70 15.03 -13.25
C GLY A 305 14.02 16.39 -12.62
N ARG A 306 13.16 17.39 -12.81
CA ARG A 306 13.34 18.78 -12.39
C ARG A 306 12.02 19.43 -12.04
N ARG A 307 12.10 20.65 -11.51
CA ARG A 307 10.95 21.54 -11.41
C ARG A 307 10.57 22.14 -12.78
N TYR A 308 9.30 22.46 -12.93
CA TYR A 308 8.84 23.38 -13.98
C TYR A 308 9.40 24.78 -13.77
N ALA A 309 9.64 25.48 -14.87
CA ALA A 309 10.07 26.87 -14.96
C ALA A 309 8.93 27.77 -15.48
N GLU A 310 9.16 29.08 -15.49
CA GLU A 310 8.21 30.08 -16.00
C GLU A 310 8.23 30.18 -17.54
N ASP A 311 9.36 29.83 -18.15
CA ASP A 311 9.62 29.81 -19.60
C ASP A 311 9.48 28.41 -20.24
N ASP A 312 8.91 27.44 -19.51
CA ASP A 312 8.59 26.11 -20.02
C ASP A 312 7.40 26.11 -21.00
N ASP A 313 7.53 25.38 -22.11
CA ASP A 313 6.39 25.02 -22.94
C ASP A 313 5.59 23.89 -22.27
N PHE A 314 4.72 24.26 -21.34
CA PHE A 314 3.85 23.34 -20.61
C PHE A 314 3.00 22.46 -21.54
N ALA A 315 2.61 22.94 -22.74
CA ALA A 315 1.83 22.17 -23.70
C ALA A 315 2.65 21.04 -24.33
N ALA A 316 3.84 21.36 -24.85
CA ALA A 316 4.76 20.38 -25.42
C ALA A 316 5.27 19.38 -24.35
N LEU A 317 5.57 19.85 -23.15
CA LEU A 317 6.01 19.01 -22.04
C LEU A 317 4.90 18.02 -21.63
N LEU A 318 3.69 18.49 -21.31
CA LEU A 318 2.57 17.61 -20.94
C LEU A 318 2.17 16.63 -22.05
N ALA A 319 2.40 16.97 -23.32
CA ALA A 319 2.22 16.05 -24.42
C ALA A 319 3.33 14.97 -24.46
N SER A 320 4.59 15.36 -24.29
CA SER A 320 5.72 14.41 -24.22
C SER A 320 5.56 13.35 -23.12
N HIS A 321 4.84 13.67 -22.04
CA HIS A 321 4.54 12.73 -20.96
C HIS A 321 3.79 11.46 -21.41
N LEU A 322 3.17 11.44 -22.60
CA LEU A 322 2.57 10.23 -23.16
C LEU A 322 3.62 9.17 -23.54
N VAL A 323 4.86 9.58 -23.85
CA VAL A 323 5.95 8.71 -24.30
C VAL A 323 7.18 8.71 -23.39
N THR A 324 7.43 9.79 -22.63
CA THR A 324 8.63 9.95 -21.79
C THR A 324 8.50 9.23 -20.43
N PRO A 325 9.50 8.45 -19.98
CA PRO A 325 9.46 7.73 -18.70
C PRO A 325 9.57 8.64 -17.46
N PHE A 326 9.15 8.13 -16.30
CA PHE A 326 9.27 8.81 -15.01
C PHE A 326 10.26 8.15 -14.02
N ASP A 327 10.78 8.93 -13.07
CA ASP A 327 11.54 8.48 -11.91
C ASP A 327 10.95 9.04 -10.60
N PHE A 328 10.03 8.27 -10.00
CA PHE A 328 9.41 8.68 -8.74
C PHE A 328 10.38 8.65 -7.54
N PRO A 329 11.29 7.65 -7.40
CA PRO A 329 12.31 7.67 -6.36
C PRO A 329 13.20 8.92 -6.36
N GLU A 330 13.63 9.39 -7.53
CA GLU A 330 14.44 10.59 -7.63
C GLU A 330 13.66 11.83 -7.19
N ALA A 331 12.41 11.99 -7.64
CA ALA A 331 11.56 13.11 -7.21
C ALA A 331 11.35 13.14 -5.68
N LEU A 332 11.20 11.96 -5.05
CA LEU A 332 11.12 11.86 -3.58
C LEU A 332 12.44 12.21 -2.90
N ARG A 333 13.60 11.77 -3.42
CA ARG A 333 14.92 12.17 -2.91
C ARG A 333 15.13 13.68 -3.00
N ARG A 334 14.72 14.32 -4.10
CA ARG A 334 14.76 15.79 -4.24
C ARG A 334 13.87 16.50 -3.24
N ALA A 335 12.64 16.00 -2.99
CA ALA A 335 11.80 16.53 -1.92
C ALA A 335 12.45 16.41 -0.53
N ARG A 336 13.21 15.33 -0.28
CA ARG A 336 13.93 15.07 0.97
C ARG A 336 15.19 15.93 1.13
N GLU A 337 15.97 16.14 0.07
CA GLU A 337 17.08 17.12 0.03
C GLU A 337 16.59 18.53 0.32
N GLU A 338 15.39 18.89 -0.16
CA GLU A 338 14.71 20.14 0.16
C GLU A 338 14.16 20.21 1.60
N GLY A 339 14.24 19.13 2.38
CA GLY A 339 13.82 19.07 3.78
C GLY A 339 12.35 18.71 4.02
N THR A 340 11.68 18.02 3.09
CA THR A 340 10.28 17.59 3.27
C THR A 340 10.14 16.62 4.45
N GLU A 341 9.29 16.96 5.41
CA GLU A 341 8.93 16.11 6.56
C GLU A 341 7.59 15.40 6.39
N LEU A 342 6.66 15.96 5.60
CA LEU A 342 5.30 15.44 5.46
C LEU A 342 4.94 15.31 3.97
N PHE A 343 4.62 14.09 3.55
CA PHE A 343 4.05 13.79 2.24
C PHE A 343 2.54 13.56 2.39
N VAL A 344 1.74 14.20 1.54
CA VAL A 344 0.27 14.07 1.56
C VAL A 344 -0.24 13.66 0.18
N GLU A 345 -0.76 12.45 0.05
CA GLU A 345 -1.39 11.96 -1.17
C GLU A 345 -2.81 12.51 -1.30
N CYS A 346 -2.98 13.43 -2.26
CA CYS A 346 -4.25 14.02 -2.65
C CYS A 346 -4.96 13.09 -3.63
N GLY A 347 -5.55 11.99 -3.13
CA GLY A 347 -6.30 11.03 -3.94
C GLY A 347 -7.08 10.04 -3.08
N GLY A 348 -7.91 9.19 -3.69
CA GLY A 348 -8.81 8.28 -2.96
C GLY A 348 -8.16 6.99 -2.43
N ARG A 349 -6.85 6.81 -2.63
CA ARG A 349 -6.09 5.62 -2.25
C ARG A 349 -4.74 6.02 -1.63
N GLN A 350 -3.96 5.02 -1.24
CA GLN A 350 -2.65 5.18 -0.58
C GLN A 350 -1.48 4.76 -1.49
N VAL A 351 -1.65 4.87 -2.81
CA VAL A 351 -0.72 4.26 -3.79
C VAL A 351 0.63 4.96 -3.77
N LEU A 352 0.64 6.30 -3.71
CA LEU A 352 1.89 7.06 -3.56
C LEU A 352 2.42 6.99 -2.12
N THR A 353 1.54 6.88 -1.12
CA THR A 353 1.88 6.72 0.30
C THR A 353 2.69 5.44 0.53
N ASP A 354 2.21 4.31 -0.01
CA ASP A 354 2.91 3.01 0.03
C ASP A 354 4.24 3.06 -0.73
N LEU A 355 4.30 3.78 -1.86
CA LEU A 355 5.54 3.99 -2.62
C LEU A 355 6.55 4.87 -1.88
N VAL A 356 6.13 5.95 -1.20
CA VAL A 356 7.00 6.75 -0.33
C VAL A 356 7.59 5.89 0.77
N GLY A 357 6.77 5.06 1.44
CA GLY A 357 7.23 4.11 2.45
C GLY A 357 8.20 3.06 1.90
N THR A 358 8.03 2.65 0.64
CA THR A 358 8.93 1.71 -0.05
C THR A 358 10.27 2.34 -0.44
N VAL A 359 10.25 3.60 -0.91
CA VAL A 359 11.45 4.33 -1.38
C VAL A 359 12.28 4.88 -0.23
N LEU A 360 11.63 5.41 0.80
CA LEU A 360 12.27 6.08 1.95
C LEU A 360 12.39 5.16 3.19
N ALA A 361 12.31 3.83 3.00
CA ALA A 361 12.30 2.83 4.07
C ALA A 361 13.54 2.88 5.01
N GLU A 362 14.69 3.31 4.49
CA GLU A 362 15.93 3.45 5.26
C GLU A 362 16.14 4.88 5.81
N GLU A 363 15.29 5.84 5.41
CA GLU A 363 15.31 7.22 5.90
C GLU A 363 14.41 7.42 7.13
N SER A 364 14.72 8.45 7.93
CA SER A 364 13.90 8.86 9.07
C SER A 364 13.64 10.38 9.06
N GLY A 365 12.69 10.83 9.89
CA GLY A 365 12.28 12.24 9.89
C GLY A 365 11.38 12.62 8.70
N TRP A 366 10.60 11.67 8.20
CA TRP A 366 9.50 11.90 7.26
C TRP A 366 8.21 11.22 7.79
N THR A 367 7.07 11.52 7.17
CA THR A 367 5.78 10.86 7.38
C THR A 367 4.99 10.97 6.07
N ALA A 368 4.30 9.90 5.65
CA ALA A 368 3.42 9.91 4.49
C ALA A 368 1.99 9.57 4.92
N VAL A 369 1.00 10.25 4.37
CA VAL A 369 -0.43 10.04 4.62
C VAL A 369 -1.25 10.28 3.35
N ALA A 370 -2.34 9.55 3.17
CA ALA A 370 -3.34 9.84 2.14
C ALA A 370 -4.58 10.51 2.74
N VAL A 371 -5.22 11.38 1.96
CA VAL A 371 -6.53 11.98 2.28
C VAL A 371 -7.62 10.91 2.20
N ASP A 372 -8.11 10.41 3.34
CA ASP A 372 -9.25 9.48 3.37
C ASP A 372 -10.29 9.83 4.44
N GLU A 373 -11.36 10.46 4.00
CA GLU A 373 -12.59 10.70 4.77
C GLU A 373 -13.45 9.42 4.97
N SER A 374 -13.01 8.23 4.50
CA SER A 374 -13.64 6.96 4.86
C SER A 374 -13.13 6.35 6.17
N GLY A 375 -12.06 6.91 6.76
CA GLY A 375 -11.49 6.47 8.03
C GLY A 375 -10.82 5.09 7.98
N ARG A 376 -10.40 4.61 6.80
CA ARG A 376 -9.80 3.27 6.61
C ARG A 376 -8.32 3.40 6.28
N ARG A 377 -7.46 3.22 7.30
CA ARG A 377 -5.99 3.36 7.25
C ARG A 377 -5.47 4.75 6.83
N GLY A 378 -6.28 5.63 6.23
CA GLY A 378 -5.85 6.96 5.79
C GLY A 378 -6.10 8.02 6.86
N THR A 379 -5.88 9.28 6.51
CA THR A 379 -5.93 10.42 7.44
C THR A 379 -6.96 11.45 6.96
N THR A 380 -7.74 12.01 7.88
CA THR A 380 -8.73 13.05 7.56
C THR A 380 -8.06 14.39 7.23
N LEU A 381 -8.77 15.28 6.54
CA LEU A 381 -8.35 16.67 6.31
C LEU A 381 -7.99 17.36 7.64
N ASP A 382 -8.83 17.22 8.68
CA ASP A 382 -8.57 17.75 10.03
C ASP A 382 -7.25 17.26 10.63
N ASP A 383 -6.92 15.98 10.46
CA ASP A 383 -5.71 15.39 11.00
C ASP A 383 -4.47 15.74 10.16
N ILE A 384 -4.60 15.87 8.83
CA ILE A 384 -3.54 16.39 7.96
C ILE A 384 -3.22 17.86 8.29
N VAL A 385 -4.25 18.70 8.46
CA VAL A 385 -4.12 20.10 8.90
C VAL A 385 -3.36 20.19 10.22
N ARG A 386 -3.60 19.27 11.16
CA ARG A 386 -2.84 19.17 12.42
C ARG A 386 -1.40 18.71 12.21
N LEU A 387 -1.15 17.72 11.36
CA LEU A 387 0.21 17.24 11.06
C LEU A 387 1.07 18.33 10.41
N ALA A 388 0.52 19.08 9.45
CA ALA A 388 1.20 20.17 8.75
C ALA A 388 1.53 21.33 9.71
N ASN A 389 0.55 21.75 10.53
CA ASN A 389 0.68 22.85 11.49
C ASN A 389 1.45 22.49 12.78
N GLY A 390 2.35 21.50 12.73
CA GLY A 390 3.22 21.15 13.86
C GLY A 390 2.49 20.57 15.09
N GLY A 391 1.37 19.87 14.85
CA GLY A 391 0.43 19.34 15.86
C GLY A 391 0.96 18.20 16.74
N ASN A 392 2.09 18.42 17.42
CA ASN A 392 2.78 17.52 18.35
C ASN A 392 3.35 16.21 17.75
N GLU A 393 4.50 15.82 18.28
CA GLU A 393 5.07 14.46 18.14
C GLU A 393 4.08 13.37 18.53
N ARG A 394 3.11 13.69 19.41
CA ARG A 394 2.01 12.80 19.82
C ARG A 394 1.08 12.42 18.67
N LEU A 395 0.80 13.32 17.72
CA LEU A 395 -0.01 12.96 16.55
C LEU A 395 0.82 12.17 15.53
N ARG A 396 2.10 12.56 15.31
CA ARG A 396 3.06 11.71 14.57
C ARG A 396 3.24 10.32 15.22
N SER A 397 3.08 10.20 16.53
CA SER A 397 3.08 8.91 17.25
C SER A 397 1.76 8.15 17.08
N ALA A 398 0.61 8.84 17.18
CA ALA A 398 -0.71 8.23 17.02
C ALA A 398 -0.94 7.71 15.58
N VAL A 399 -0.48 8.46 14.56
CA VAL A 399 -0.55 8.05 13.16
C VAL A 399 0.34 6.83 12.90
N ARG A 400 1.56 6.76 13.44
CA ARG A 400 2.39 5.54 13.39
C ARG A 400 1.72 4.34 14.07
N HIS A 401 1.01 4.56 15.18
CA HIS A 401 0.24 3.51 15.86
C HIS A 401 -1.01 3.07 15.07
N LEU A 402 -1.65 3.98 14.32
CA LEU A 402 -2.80 3.70 13.44
C LEU A 402 -2.39 3.01 12.12
N LEU A 403 -1.19 3.31 11.61
CA LEU A 403 -0.61 2.68 10.43
C LEU A 403 0.05 1.32 10.72
N GLY A 404 0.17 0.93 12.00
CA GLY A 404 0.59 -0.41 12.42
C GLY A 404 2.09 -0.63 12.50
N ASP A 405 2.88 0.42 12.74
CA ASP A 405 4.34 0.39 12.68
C ASP A 405 4.99 -0.05 14.02
N ASP A 406 4.68 -1.26 14.48
CA ASP A 406 5.16 -1.81 15.76
C ASP A 406 6.34 -2.79 15.63
N ALA A 407 7.20 -2.54 14.63
CA ALA A 407 8.51 -3.15 14.54
C ALA A 407 9.32 -2.96 15.84
N THR A 408 9.14 -1.85 16.57
CA THR A 408 10.00 -1.47 17.71
C THR A 408 9.70 -2.20 19.03
N GLU A 409 8.53 -2.81 19.21
CA GLU A 409 8.27 -3.74 20.31
C GLU A 409 8.59 -5.18 19.89
N PHE A 410 8.26 -5.58 18.66
CA PHE A 410 8.67 -6.88 18.13
C PHE A 410 10.18 -7.06 18.14
N ASP A 411 10.97 -6.11 17.61
CA ASP A 411 12.44 -6.15 17.64
C ASP A 411 13.00 -6.26 19.07
N ARG A 412 12.37 -5.57 20.02
CA ARG A 412 12.80 -5.52 21.41
C ARG A 412 12.59 -6.87 22.07
N PHE A 413 11.39 -7.43 21.92
CA PHE A 413 11.04 -8.79 22.32
C PHE A 413 11.91 -9.83 21.60
N TRP A 414 12.17 -9.67 20.31
CA TRP A 414 12.94 -10.63 19.52
C TRP A 414 14.42 -10.67 19.93
N ARG A 415 14.99 -9.50 20.25
CA ARG A 415 16.37 -9.36 20.77
C ARG A 415 16.54 -9.85 22.21
N SER A 416 15.52 -9.74 23.08
CA SER A 416 15.60 -10.20 24.47
C SER A 416 15.13 -11.64 24.67
N GLU A 417 13.95 -11.98 24.15
CA GLU A 417 13.23 -13.24 24.41
C GLU A 417 13.00 -14.09 23.15
N GLY A 418 13.19 -13.56 21.93
CA GLY A 418 12.86 -14.26 20.67
C GLY A 418 13.55 -15.61 20.52
N ILE A 419 14.86 -15.68 20.78
CA ILE A 419 15.64 -16.92 20.76
C ILE A 419 15.17 -17.92 21.84
N ALA A 420 14.80 -17.43 23.02
CA ALA A 420 14.28 -18.27 24.11
C ALA A 420 12.87 -18.80 23.79
N THR A 421 12.03 -17.96 23.20
CA THR A 421 10.66 -18.27 22.76
C THR A 421 10.67 -19.29 21.63
N LEU A 422 11.51 -19.11 20.60
CA LEU A 422 11.71 -20.10 19.55
C LEU A 422 12.19 -21.44 20.12
N ARG A 423 13.10 -21.43 21.10
CA ARG A 423 13.58 -22.65 21.76
C ARG A 423 12.46 -23.34 22.57
N ALA A 424 11.64 -22.58 23.28
CA ALA A 424 10.51 -23.11 24.05
C ALA A 424 9.39 -23.66 23.15
N ILE A 425 9.08 -22.96 22.04
CA ILE A 425 8.16 -23.44 21.01
C ILE A 425 8.71 -24.72 20.38
N ARG A 426 9.99 -24.75 20.00
CA ARG A 426 10.64 -25.92 19.41
C ARG A 426 10.62 -27.12 20.36
N GLN A 427 11.00 -26.95 21.62
CA GLN A 427 10.92 -28.00 22.65
C GLN A 427 9.49 -28.49 22.90
N SER A 428 8.50 -27.60 22.79
CA SER A 428 7.09 -27.97 22.93
C SER A 428 6.58 -28.74 21.70
N TYR A 429 7.01 -28.36 20.51
CA TYR A 429 6.72 -29.02 19.24
C TYR A 429 7.39 -30.40 19.15
N ASP A 430 8.66 -30.51 19.53
CA ASP A 430 9.39 -31.78 19.56
C ASP A 430 8.78 -32.76 20.57
N ARG A 431 8.37 -32.26 21.75
CA ARG A 431 7.62 -33.04 22.75
C ARG A 431 6.22 -33.44 22.29
N PHE A 432 5.52 -32.58 21.53
CA PHE A 432 4.22 -32.88 20.93
C PHE A 432 4.30 -33.89 19.77
N THR A 433 5.40 -33.86 19.01
CA THR A 433 5.64 -34.76 17.86
C THR A 433 6.45 -36.02 18.22
N GLY A 434 6.74 -36.25 19.51
CA GLY A 434 7.44 -37.45 19.99
C GLY A 434 8.93 -37.53 19.61
N LYS A 435 9.55 -36.42 19.19
CA LYS A 435 10.95 -36.36 18.76
C LYS A 435 11.86 -35.81 19.86
N GLU A 436 12.13 -36.61 20.88
CA GLU A 436 13.26 -36.31 21.76
C GLU A 436 14.58 -36.53 21.00
N VAL A 437 15.29 -35.44 20.72
CA VAL A 437 16.69 -35.46 20.29
C VAL A 437 17.51 -34.79 21.39
N VAL A 438 18.26 -35.60 22.13
CA VAL A 438 19.19 -35.10 23.15
C VAL A 438 20.36 -34.39 22.46
N ALA A 439 20.63 -33.16 22.87
CA ALA A 439 21.83 -32.43 22.49
C ALA A 439 22.75 -32.37 23.73
N GLU A 440 23.80 -33.18 23.69
CA GLU A 440 24.67 -33.48 24.83
C GLU A 440 25.74 -32.40 25.05
N VAL A 441 26.16 -32.21 26.31
CA VAL A 441 27.32 -31.39 26.69
C VAL A 441 28.17 -32.22 27.65
N THR A 442 29.48 -32.25 27.40
CA THR A 442 30.39 -33.32 27.84
C THR A 442 30.82 -33.27 29.31
N GLU A 443 30.54 -34.38 30.01
CA GLU A 443 31.31 -35.09 31.07
C GLU A 443 31.84 -34.36 32.33
N PRO A 444 32.11 -35.10 33.45
CA PRO A 444 31.95 -36.55 33.72
C PRO A 444 30.80 -36.83 34.74
N ALA A 445 30.56 -38.00 35.37
CA ALA A 445 31.34 -39.24 35.56
C ALA A 445 30.44 -40.49 35.83
N GLU A 446 31.09 -41.64 36.05
CA GLU A 446 30.53 -42.99 36.34
C GLU A 446 30.18 -43.25 37.83
N PRO A 447 29.61 -44.43 38.24
CA PRO A 447 28.92 -45.54 37.53
C PRO A 447 27.47 -45.77 38.10
N ILE A 448 26.72 -46.90 38.12
CA ILE A 448 26.89 -48.35 37.85
C ILE A 448 25.54 -48.98 37.34
N VAL A 449 25.62 -50.16 36.70
CA VAL A 449 24.54 -51.16 36.37
C VAL A 449 24.06 -52.00 37.58
N PRO A 450 23.11 -52.99 37.52
CA PRO A 450 22.18 -53.54 36.47
C PRO A 450 20.67 -53.52 36.95
N GLU A 451 19.59 -54.22 36.51
CA GLU A 451 19.01 -55.05 35.39
C GLU A 451 17.45 -55.04 35.57
N ALA A 452 16.47 -55.33 34.68
CA ALA A 452 16.12 -56.43 33.72
C ALA A 452 15.39 -57.67 34.33
N PRO A 453 14.49 -58.45 33.64
CA PRO A 453 13.74 -58.24 32.36
C PRO A 453 12.25 -58.79 32.29
N ALA A 454 11.57 -58.65 31.12
CA ALA A 454 10.61 -59.60 30.46
C ALA A 454 9.15 -59.84 31.05
N GLU A 455 8.04 -60.22 30.34
CA GLU A 455 7.66 -60.52 28.92
C GLU A 455 6.06 -60.63 28.71
N PRO A 456 5.39 -61.24 27.67
CA PRO A 456 4.93 -60.64 26.36
C PRO A 456 3.50 -61.03 25.78
N VAL A 457 3.26 -60.79 24.45
CA VAL A 457 2.26 -61.35 23.43
C VAL A 457 0.73 -60.98 23.52
N ALA A 458 -0.17 -61.05 22.47
CA ALA A 458 -0.15 -61.59 21.07
C ALA A 458 -1.22 -61.00 20.05
N GLU A 459 -1.25 -61.52 18.79
CA GLU A 459 -2.19 -61.30 17.63
C GLU A 459 -2.24 -62.63 16.75
N PRO A 460 -2.63 -62.80 15.43
CA PRO A 460 -3.18 -61.92 14.37
C PRO A 460 -4.25 -62.45 13.32
N ALA A 461 -4.79 -61.55 12.46
CA ALA A 461 -5.28 -61.74 11.04
C ALA A 461 -6.48 -62.71 10.71
N PRO A 462 -6.95 -62.99 9.43
CA PRO A 462 -6.67 -62.48 8.06
C PRO A 462 -7.92 -62.20 7.09
N LEU A 463 -7.73 -62.19 5.74
CA LEU A 463 -8.61 -61.70 4.59
C LEU A 463 -9.34 -62.86 3.80
N PRO A 464 -9.92 -62.79 2.53
CA PRO A 464 -10.10 -61.75 1.44
C PRO A 464 -11.40 -61.82 0.53
N ALA A 465 -11.40 -61.20 -0.71
CA ALA A 465 -12.15 -61.53 -1.99
C ALA A 465 -13.18 -60.51 -2.66
N LEU A 466 -13.71 -60.81 -3.87
CA LEU A 466 -14.04 -59.86 -5.00
C LEU A 466 -15.40 -60.02 -5.77
N ALA A 467 -15.73 -59.00 -6.61
CA ALA A 467 -16.74 -58.91 -7.73
C ALA A 467 -18.23 -58.61 -7.36
N ALA A 468 -19.15 -58.05 -8.21
CA ALA A 468 -19.18 -57.63 -9.64
C ALA A 468 -20.19 -56.47 -9.91
N VAL A 469 -20.40 -56.01 -11.17
CA VAL A 469 -21.27 -54.85 -11.55
C VAL A 469 -22.43 -55.22 -12.52
N PRO A 470 -23.65 -54.70 -12.29
CA PRO A 470 -24.65 -54.50 -13.36
C PRO A 470 -25.36 -53.12 -13.33
N ALA A 471 -25.99 -52.73 -14.44
CA ALA A 471 -26.88 -51.56 -14.60
C ALA A 471 -27.81 -51.75 -15.83
N PRO A 472 -28.86 -50.93 -16.09
CA PRO A 472 -29.52 -49.92 -15.24
C PRO A 472 -31.04 -50.17 -15.06
N ALA A 473 -31.71 -49.41 -14.19
CA ALA A 473 -33.18 -49.23 -14.22
C ALA A 473 -33.59 -47.90 -13.55
N THR A 474 -34.54 -47.16 -14.14
CA THR A 474 -34.93 -45.81 -13.67
C THR A 474 -36.40 -45.72 -13.31
N PRO A 475 -36.76 -45.55 -12.02
CA PRO A 475 -38.07 -45.08 -11.58
C PRO A 475 -38.04 -43.60 -11.17
N ALA A 476 -39.16 -42.89 -11.37
CA ALA A 476 -39.34 -41.49 -10.97
C ALA A 476 -40.29 -41.35 -9.76
N PRO A 477 -40.42 -40.15 -9.19
CA PRO A 477 -39.47 -39.55 -8.27
C PRO A 477 -39.83 -39.90 -6.81
N ALA A 478 -38.88 -40.46 -6.07
CA ALA A 478 -38.97 -40.49 -4.61
C ALA A 478 -38.68 -39.07 -4.07
N ALA A 479 -39.23 -38.74 -2.88
CA ALA A 479 -38.79 -37.56 -2.14
C ALA A 479 -37.27 -37.66 -1.91
N ALA A 480 -36.53 -36.60 -2.20
CA ALA A 480 -35.07 -36.65 -2.22
C ALA A 480 -34.53 -37.13 -0.86
N PRO A 481 -33.65 -38.16 -0.82
CA PRO A 481 -32.98 -38.52 0.42
C PRO A 481 -32.15 -37.32 0.90
N ALA A 482 -32.04 -37.15 2.22
CA ALA A 482 -31.21 -36.10 2.79
C ALA A 482 -29.80 -36.18 2.18
N ARG A 483 -29.36 -35.11 1.52
CA ARG A 483 -28.16 -35.10 0.68
C ARG A 483 -26.92 -35.42 1.53
N GLN A 484 -26.48 -36.67 1.49
CA GLN A 484 -25.34 -37.13 2.26
C GLN A 484 -24.06 -36.63 1.59
N LEU A 485 -23.58 -35.47 2.06
CA LEU A 485 -22.38 -34.80 1.52
C LEU A 485 -21.13 -35.61 1.89
N ASP A 486 -20.63 -36.41 0.94
CA ASP A 486 -19.29 -36.97 1.01
C ASP A 486 -18.24 -35.98 0.46
N ARG A 487 -16.98 -36.15 0.88
CA ARG A 487 -15.90 -35.22 0.55
C ARG A 487 -15.55 -35.20 -0.94
N ALA A 488 -15.59 -36.35 -1.62
CA ALA A 488 -15.21 -36.43 -3.03
C ALA A 488 -16.24 -35.73 -3.92
N THR A 489 -17.53 -35.92 -3.65
CA THR A 489 -18.62 -35.21 -4.33
C THR A 489 -18.53 -33.69 -4.11
N VAL A 490 -18.27 -33.25 -2.87
CA VAL A 490 -18.10 -31.81 -2.57
C VAL A 490 -16.90 -31.22 -3.30
N LEU A 491 -15.74 -31.90 -3.32
CA LEU A 491 -14.55 -31.43 -4.03
C LEU A 491 -14.79 -31.33 -5.54
N ALA A 492 -15.43 -32.31 -6.17
CA ALA A 492 -15.73 -32.29 -7.60
C ALA A 492 -16.68 -31.14 -7.98
N GLU A 493 -17.75 -30.92 -7.20
CA GLU A 493 -18.68 -29.81 -7.42
C GLU A 493 -18.04 -28.43 -7.16
N LEU A 494 -17.14 -28.33 -6.18
CA LEU A 494 -16.34 -27.12 -5.98
C LEU A 494 -15.35 -26.91 -7.13
N ALA A 495 -14.81 -27.97 -7.74
CA ALA A 495 -13.81 -27.86 -8.81
C ALA A 495 -14.44 -27.37 -10.10
N GLU A 496 -15.65 -27.83 -10.43
CA GLU A 496 -16.45 -27.29 -11.52
C GLU A 496 -16.89 -25.85 -11.26
N LEU A 497 -17.27 -25.50 -10.02
CA LEU A 497 -17.67 -24.12 -9.66
C LEU A 497 -16.49 -23.14 -9.75
N TYR A 498 -15.33 -23.51 -9.20
CA TYR A 498 -14.14 -22.67 -9.20
C TYR A 498 -13.51 -22.63 -10.60
N GLY A 499 -13.42 -23.77 -11.30
CA GLY A 499 -12.94 -23.83 -12.68
C GLY A 499 -13.78 -22.99 -13.64
N THR A 500 -15.11 -23.08 -13.56
CA THR A 500 -16.02 -22.21 -14.33
C THR A 500 -15.89 -20.74 -13.96
N ALA A 501 -15.60 -20.41 -12.70
CA ALA A 501 -15.52 -19.02 -12.22
C ALA A 501 -14.14 -18.36 -12.35
N LEU A 502 -13.09 -19.15 -12.62
CA LEU A 502 -11.70 -18.72 -12.76
C LEU A 502 -11.09 -19.08 -14.12
N GLU A 503 -11.87 -19.72 -15.00
CA GLU A 503 -11.48 -20.21 -16.34
C GLU A 503 -10.30 -21.21 -16.34
N TYR A 504 -10.13 -21.95 -15.23
CA TYR A 504 -9.17 -23.05 -15.11
C TYR A 504 -9.83 -24.42 -15.34
N PRO A 505 -9.10 -25.42 -15.90
CA PRO A 505 -9.56 -26.81 -15.93
C PRO A 505 -9.82 -27.37 -14.52
N SER A 506 -10.86 -28.19 -14.34
CA SER A 506 -11.24 -28.69 -13.02
C SER A 506 -10.20 -29.64 -12.40
N GLU A 507 -9.31 -30.21 -13.20
CA GLU A 507 -8.18 -31.04 -12.75
C GLU A 507 -7.11 -30.28 -11.95
N VAL A 508 -7.07 -28.94 -12.01
CA VAL A 508 -6.11 -28.12 -11.25
C VAL A 508 -6.49 -28.03 -9.76
N PHE A 509 -7.77 -28.23 -9.42
CA PHE A 509 -8.32 -28.03 -8.08
C PHE A 509 -8.14 -29.27 -7.16
N THR A 510 -6.88 -29.55 -6.83
CA THR A 510 -6.51 -30.58 -5.83
C THR A 510 -6.72 -30.08 -4.39
N GLU A 511 -6.87 -30.98 -3.41
CA GLU A 511 -7.20 -30.59 -2.02
C GLU A 511 -6.20 -29.63 -1.37
N ASP A 512 -4.91 -29.81 -1.67
CA ASP A 512 -3.81 -29.04 -1.07
C ASP A 512 -3.52 -27.71 -1.79
N VAL A 513 -4.16 -27.43 -2.93
CA VAL A 513 -3.87 -26.23 -3.73
C VAL A 513 -4.20 -24.94 -2.96
N LEU A 514 -3.27 -23.99 -2.93
CA LEU A 514 -3.41 -22.70 -2.29
C LEU A 514 -4.12 -21.74 -3.24
N LEU A 515 -5.30 -21.28 -2.84
CA LEU A 515 -6.15 -20.41 -3.68
C LEU A 515 -5.42 -19.12 -4.06
N GLU A 516 -4.76 -18.47 -3.11
CA GLU A 516 -3.99 -17.25 -3.35
C GLU A 516 -2.65 -17.54 -4.06
N ALA A 517 -1.86 -18.49 -3.56
CA ALA A 517 -0.46 -18.67 -3.96
C ALA A 517 -0.26 -19.48 -5.27
N ASP A 518 -1.09 -20.48 -5.52
CA ASP A 518 -0.96 -21.35 -6.70
C ASP A 518 -1.92 -20.95 -7.84
N LEU A 519 -3.08 -20.39 -7.50
CA LEU A 519 -4.16 -20.07 -8.47
C LEU A 519 -4.38 -18.56 -8.69
N GLY A 520 -3.78 -17.68 -7.87
CA GLY A 520 -3.92 -16.22 -8.01
C GLY A 520 -5.30 -15.68 -7.60
N VAL A 521 -6.03 -16.41 -6.76
CA VAL A 521 -7.34 -15.99 -6.22
C VAL A 521 -7.11 -15.01 -5.06
N ASP A 522 -7.18 -13.72 -5.37
CA ASP A 522 -7.17 -12.66 -4.36
C ASP A 522 -8.37 -12.74 -3.40
N SER A 523 -8.28 -12.03 -2.27
CA SER A 523 -9.30 -12.08 -1.21
C SER A 523 -10.68 -11.56 -1.65
N VAL A 524 -10.79 -10.74 -2.70
CA VAL A 524 -12.09 -10.28 -3.24
C VAL A 524 -12.73 -11.40 -4.06
N LYS A 525 -11.98 -12.02 -4.97
CA LYS A 525 -12.43 -13.23 -5.70
C LYS A 525 -12.76 -14.37 -4.74
N GLN A 526 -11.94 -14.60 -3.72
CA GLN A 526 -12.19 -15.63 -2.71
C GLN A 526 -13.48 -15.33 -1.92
N THR A 527 -13.79 -14.06 -1.64
CA THR A 527 -15.07 -13.67 -1.02
C THR A 527 -16.26 -14.00 -1.93
N ASP A 528 -16.21 -13.65 -3.21
CA ASP A 528 -17.29 -13.95 -4.16
C ASP A 528 -17.47 -15.46 -4.37
N LEU A 529 -16.37 -16.21 -4.55
CA LEU A 529 -16.40 -17.66 -4.68
C LEU A 529 -16.98 -18.34 -3.43
N LEU A 530 -16.59 -17.92 -2.23
CA LEU A 530 -17.18 -18.42 -0.98
C LEU A 530 -18.66 -18.01 -0.84
N GLY A 531 -19.08 -16.88 -1.40
CA GLY A 531 -20.48 -16.48 -1.55
C GLY A 531 -21.27 -17.40 -2.51
N ARG A 532 -20.67 -17.77 -3.65
CA ARG A 532 -21.25 -18.76 -4.60
C ARG A 532 -21.40 -20.14 -3.95
N VAL A 533 -20.38 -20.59 -3.20
CA VAL A 533 -20.40 -21.84 -2.41
C VAL A 533 -21.49 -21.79 -1.34
N ALA A 534 -21.59 -20.69 -0.57
CA ALA A 534 -22.63 -20.51 0.44
C ALA A 534 -24.03 -20.57 -0.16
N LYS A 535 -24.23 -19.98 -1.35
CA LYS A 535 -25.48 -20.05 -2.11
C LYS A 535 -25.79 -21.45 -2.65
N GLN A 536 -24.79 -22.19 -3.14
CA GLN A 536 -24.95 -23.55 -3.67
C GLN A 536 -25.34 -24.56 -2.60
N TYR A 537 -24.67 -24.53 -1.44
CA TYR A 537 -24.91 -25.46 -0.32
C TYR A 537 -25.87 -24.92 0.74
N GLN A 538 -26.50 -23.77 0.50
CA GLN A 538 -27.48 -23.13 1.40
C GLN A 538 -26.93 -22.93 2.82
N LEU A 539 -25.66 -22.52 2.91
CA LEU A 539 -24.94 -22.34 4.16
C LEU A 539 -25.53 -21.17 4.98
N PRO A 540 -25.46 -21.21 6.33
CA PRO A 540 -25.86 -20.08 7.16
C PRO A 540 -25.01 -18.83 6.85
N PRO A 541 -25.54 -17.61 7.12
CA PRO A 541 -24.77 -16.38 6.95
C PRO A 541 -23.50 -16.40 7.82
N GLN A 542 -22.39 -15.92 7.26
CA GLN A 542 -21.08 -16.03 7.89
C GLN A 542 -21.03 -15.32 9.26
N PRO A 543 -20.38 -15.92 10.28
CA PRO A 543 -20.29 -15.34 11.61
C PRO A 543 -19.40 -14.08 11.63
N ALA A 544 -19.57 -13.23 12.63
CA ALA A 544 -18.77 -11.99 12.78
C ALA A 544 -17.27 -12.23 13.06
N GLU A 545 -16.86 -13.47 13.33
CA GLU A 545 -15.46 -13.90 13.49
C GLU A 545 -14.91 -14.61 12.21
N PHE A 546 -15.64 -14.57 11.08
CA PHE A 546 -15.25 -15.22 9.82
C PHE A 546 -13.96 -14.61 9.24
N ASN A 547 -12.96 -15.45 9.02
CA ASN A 547 -11.66 -15.06 8.49
C ASN A 547 -11.31 -15.85 7.22
N ILE A 548 -10.98 -15.12 6.15
CA ILE A 548 -10.68 -15.70 4.83
C ILE A 548 -9.40 -16.54 4.83
N SER A 549 -8.39 -16.22 5.65
CA SER A 549 -7.14 -17.00 5.71
C SER A 549 -7.34 -18.43 6.22
N ASP A 550 -8.44 -18.68 6.92
CA ASP A 550 -8.74 -20.01 7.45
C ASP A 550 -9.13 -20.98 6.33
N TYR A 551 -9.56 -20.46 5.17
CA TYR A 551 -9.97 -21.21 3.97
C TYR A 551 -8.97 -21.08 2.81
N ALA A 552 -7.68 -20.89 3.11
CA ALA A 552 -6.63 -20.64 2.11
C ALA A 552 -6.33 -21.80 1.13
N THR A 553 -6.69 -23.05 1.46
CA THR A 553 -6.63 -24.17 0.52
C THR A 553 -8.01 -24.68 0.13
N PHE A 554 -8.11 -25.21 -1.08
CA PHE A 554 -9.35 -25.74 -1.65
C PHE A 554 -9.99 -26.85 -0.79
N GLY A 555 -9.18 -27.75 -0.21
CA GLY A 555 -9.63 -28.78 0.72
C GLY A 555 -10.29 -28.24 2.00
N ARG A 556 -9.92 -27.04 2.46
CA ARG A 556 -10.59 -26.40 3.61
C ARG A 556 -11.94 -25.77 3.24
N VAL A 557 -12.13 -25.36 1.99
CA VAL A 557 -13.45 -24.96 1.48
C VAL A 557 -14.40 -26.16 1.47
N ALA A 558 -13.90 -27.36 1.11
CA ALA A 558 -14.67 -28.59 1.23
C ALA A 558 -15.00 -28.93 2.71
N ASP A 559 -14.04 -28.78 3.64
CA ASP A 559 -14.33 -28.97 5.08
C ASP A 559 -15.38 -28.00 5.63
N MET A 560 -15.42 -26.74 5.16
CA MET A 560 -16.46 -25.79 5.53
C MET A 560 -17.87 -26.30 5.17
N VAL A 561 -18.03 -26.77 3.93
CA VAL A 561 -19.30 -27.33 3.42
C VAL A 561 -19.69 -28.60 4.17
N LEU A 562 -18.73 -29.50 4.39
CA LEU A 562 -18.96 -30.77 5.09
C LEU A 562 -19.30 -30.55 6.57
N GLN A 563 -18.68 -29.57 7.23
CA GLN A 563 -18.95 -29.27 8.64
C GLN A 563 -20.34 -28.64 8.80
N ALA A 564 -20.69 -27.64 7.98
CA ALA A 564 -22.04 -27.07 7.97
C ALA A 564 -23.12 -28.12 7.66
N GLY A 565 -22.84 -29.07 6.76
CA GLY A 565 -23.71 -30.23 6.51
C GLY A 565 -23.91 -31.15 7.72
N ARG A 566 -22.85 -31.37 8.52
CA ARG A 566 -22.96 -32.11 9.80
C ARG A 566 -23.80 -31.33 10.81
N ASP A 567 -23.54 -30.04 10.97
CA ASP A 567 -24.22 -29.19 11.95
C ASP A 567 -25.72 -29.03 11.63
N ALA A 568 -26.09 -28.98 10.35
CA ALA A 568 -27.48 -29.02 9.89
C ALA A 568 -28.16 -30.39 10.08
N SER A 569 -27.40 -31.47 10.28
CA SER A 569 -27.89 -32.83 10.53
C SER A 569 -27.93 -33.22 12.01
N ALA A 570 -27.38 -32.40 12.90
CA ALA A 570 -27.38 -32.65 14.33
C ALA A 570 -28.80 -32.50 14.91
N PRO A 571 -29.29 -33.45 15.73
CA PRO A 571 -30.61 -33.32 16.35
C PRO A 571 -30.61 -32.17 17.35
N ALA A 572 -31.59 -31.26 17.23
CA ALA A 572 -31.75 -30.14 18.15
C ALA A 572 -31.92 -30.62 19.59
N ALA A 573 -31.00 -30.25 20.47
CA ALA A 573 -31.07 -30.56 21.89
C ALA A 573 -32.22 -29.78 22.55
N ALA A 574 -33.01 -30.49 23.37
CA ALA A 574 -34.16 -29.97 24.12
C ALA A 574 -33.84 -29.79 25.61
#